data_AF-A0AA43C2R4-F1
#
_entry.id   AF-A0AA43C2R4-F1
#
_cell.length_a   1.000
_cell.length_b   1.000
_cell.length_c   1.000
_cell.angle_alpha   90.00
_cell.angle_beta   90.00
_cell.angle_gamma   90.00
#
_symmetry.space_group_name_H-M   'P 1'
#
loop_
_entity.id
_entity.type
_entity.pdbx_description
1 polymer ?
#
loop_
_entity_poly.entity_id
_entity_poly.type
_entity_poly.pdbx_seq_one_letter_code
_entity_poly.pdbx_strand_id
1 'polypeptide(L)' 'MNTKATARETGHTDLFENPLGLCGFEFVEFAAPDSWVLEKVFSALGFIRVAHHRSKDVDLYRQGQINFLINRQPRSLA' A
#
# COMPACT_ATOMS: atom_id res chain seq x y z
N MET A 1 -2.23 -51.51 0.19
CA MET A 1 -2.86 -50.52 -0.70
C MET A 1 -2.69 -49.15 -0.04
N ASN A 2 -1.73 -48.35 -0.51
CA ASN A 2 -1.55 -46.97 -0.05
C ASN A 2 -2.16 -46.04 -1.10
N THR A 3 -3.06 -45.14 -0.70
CA THR A 3 -3.50 -44.04 -1.54
C THR A 3 -3.18 -42.73 -0.82
N LYS A 4 -2.23 -42.00 -1.42
CA LYS A 4 -1.61 -40.78 -0.91
C LYS A 4 -2.56 -39.57 -0.92
N ALA A 5 -2.18 -38.62 -0.08
CA ALA A 5 -2.66 -37.25 0.06
C ALA A 5 -3.11 -36.54 -1.24
N THR A 6 -4.17 -35.75 -1.13
CA THR A 6 -4.54 -34.69 -2.07
C THR A 6 -4.10 -33.34 -1.50
N ALA A 7 -2.84 -32.98 -1.73
CA ALA A 7 -2.40 -31.60 -1.61
C ALA A 7 -2.79 -30.87 -2.91
N ARG A 8 -3.50 -29.74 -2.79
CA ARG A 8 -3.84 -28.89 -3.93
C ARG A 8 -2.61 -28.06 -4.30
N GLU A 9 -2.11 -28.22 -5.51
CA GLU A 9 -1.16 -27.28 -6.13
C GLU A 9 -1.92 -26.27 -6.98
N THR A 10 -1.63 -24.98 -6.80
CA THR A 10 -1.80 -23.98 -7.87
C THR A 10 -0.70 -22.93 -7.69
N GLY A 11 0.26 -22.95 -8.62
CA GLY A 11 1.56 -22.31 -8.47
C GLY A 11 1.57 -20.81 -8.68
N HIS A 12 2.47 -20.14 -7.95
CA HIS A 12 3.02 -18.84 -8.30
C HIS A 12 4.37 -18.66 -7.58
N THR A 13 5.45 -19.12 -8.21
CA THR A 13 6.81 -18.56 -8.08
C THR A 13 7.41 -18.48 -6.66
N ASP A 14 7.68 -19.61 -6.01
CA ASP A 14 8.73 -19.68 -4.96
C ASP A 14 10.14 -19.69 -5.59
N LEU A 15 10.39 -18.87 -6.62
CA LEU A 15 11.68 -18.90 -7.34
C LEU A 15 12.82 -18.23 -6.56
N PHE A 16 12.52 -17.53 -5.47
CA PHE A 16 13.51 -16.85 -4.63
C PHE A 16 13.12 -16.97 -3.16
N GLU A 17 14.10 -17.32 -2.30
CA GLU A 17 13.92 -17.21 -0.85
C GLU A 17 13.59 -15.76 -0.49
N ASN A 18 12.64 -15.58 0.43
CA ASN A 18 12.32 -14.31 1.07
C ASN A 18 13.01 -14.27 2.45
N PRO A 19 14.33 -13.96 2.52
CA PRO A 19 15.09 -14.05 3.77
C PRO A 19 14.58 -13.08 4.86
N LEU A 20 13.86 -12.04 4.46
CA LEU A 20 13.30 -11.03 5.35
C LEU A 20 11.82 -11.28 5.70
N GLY A 21 11.18 -12.30 5.11
CA GLY A 21 9.78 -12.62 5.38
C GLY A 21 8.80 -11.50 5.03
N LEU A 22 9.13 -10.65 4.04
CA LEU A 22 8.27 -9.53 3.64
C LEU A 22 6.91 -10.03 3.14
N CYS A 23 5.83 -9.38 3.56
CA CYS A 23 4.44 -9.73 3.20
C CYS A 23 3.78 -8.60 2.41
N GLY A 24 4.38 -8.26 1.26
CA GLY A 24 3.89 -7.16 0.42
C GLY A 24 4.25 -5.76 0.94
N PHE A 25 3.49 -4.75 0.51
CA PHE A 25 3.70 -3.35 0.85
C PHE A 25 2.63 -2.87 1.83
N GLU A 26 3.06 -2.21 2.90
CA GLU A 26 2.13 -1.65 3.89
C GLU A 26 1.47 -0.35 3.38
N PHE A 27 2.24 0.54 2.75
CA PHE A 27 1.74 1.78 2.17
C PHE A 27 2.65 2.31 1.06
N VAL A 28 2.12 3.24 0.26
CA VAL A 28 2.88 4.08 -0.66
C VAL A 28 2.70 5.55 -0.27
N GLU A 29 3.79 6.29 -0.19
CA GLU A 29 3.77 7.73 0.08
C GLU A 29 3.93 8.53 -1.21
N PHE A 30 3.07 9.53 -1.39
CA PHE A 30 3.09 10.46 -2.51
C PHE A 30 3.36 11.87 -2.00
N ALA A 31 4.27 12.56 -2.69
CA ALA A 31 4.51 13.98 -2.55
C ALA A 31 4.41 14.63 -3.92
N ALA A 32 3.77 15.79 -3.99
CA ALA A 32 3.69 16.59 -5.21
C ALA A 32 3.75 18.07 -4.85
N PRO A 33 4.24 18.94 -5.75
CA PRO A 33 4.17 20.40 -5.56
C PRO A 33 2.73 20.87 -5.33
N ASP A 34 1.78 20.27 -6.06
CA ASP A 34 0.35 20.55 -6.01
C ASP A 34 -0.41 19.35 -5.45
N SER A 35 -0.48 19.24 -4.13
CA SER A 35 -1.11 18.10 -3.43
C SER A 35 -2.61 17.93 -3.71
N TRP A 36 -3.30 19.01 -4.07
CA TRP A 36 -4.73 18.98 -4.42
C TRP A 36 -5.03 18.10 -5.64
N VAL A 37 -4.06 17.91 -6.54
CA VAL A 37 -4.21 17.02 -7.71
C VAL A 37 -4.30 15.57 -7.24
N LEU A 38 -3.48 15.17 -6.27
CA LEU A 38 -3.46 13.81 -5.73
C LEU A 38 -4.79 13.46 -5.05
N GLU A 39 -5.37 14.39 -4.29
CA GLU A 39 -6.66 14.18 -3.61
C GLU A 39 -7.80 13.88 -4.60
N LYS A 40 -7.84 14.63 -5.71
CA LYS A 40 -8.83 14.42 -6.79
C LYS A 40 -8.64 13.06 -7.44
N VAL A 41 -7.41 12.69 -7.76
CA VAL A 41 -7.10 11.39 -8.37
C VAL A 41 -7.47 10.24 -7.42
N PHE A 42 -7.10 10.32 -6.14
CA PHE A 42 -7.38 9.26 -5.18
C PHE A 42 -8.88 9.08 -4.96
N SER A 43 -9.62 10.19 -4.86
CA SER A 43 -11.08 10.16 -4.76
C SER A 43 -11.71 9.52 -6.01
N ALA A 44 -11.21 9.85 -7.21
CA ALA A 44 -11.69 9.26 -8.46
C ALA A 44 -11.37 7.76 -8.59
N LEU A 45 -10.26 7.31 -7.99
CA LEU A 45 -9.90 5.88 -7.88
C LEU A 45 -10.71 5.14 -6.80
N GLY A 46 -11.54 5.84 -6.04
CA GLY A 46 -12.39 5.27 -4.98
C GLY A 46 -11.69 5.09 -3.63
N PHE A 47 -10.56 5.78 -3.41
CA PHE A 47 -9.96 5.89 -2.08
C PHE A 47 -10.68 6.94 -1.24
N ILE A 48 -10.75 6.69 0.06
CA ILE A 48 -11.29 7.65 1.03
C ILE A 48 -10.20 8.06 2.01
N ARG A 49 -10.19 9.33 2.42
CA ARG A 49 -9.34 9.79 3.52
C ARG A 49 -9.86 9.21 4.83
N VAL A 50 -9.04 8.42 5.52
CA VAL A 50 -9.43 7.73 6.76
C VAL A 50 -8.71 8.24 8.00
N ALA A 51 -7.56 8.91 7.85
CA ALA A 51 -6.84 9.49 8.97
C ALA A 51 -5.97 10.68 8.55
N HIS A 52 -5.62 11.51 9.54
CA HIS A 52 -4.63 12.57 9.44
C HIS A 52 -3.53 12.32 10.47
N HIS A 53 -2.28 12.57 10.11
CA HIS A 53 -1.18 12.43 11.05
C HIS A 53 -1.24 13.50 12.14
N ARG A 54 -0.92 13.13 13.38
CA ARG A 54 -1.11 13.98 14.58
C ARG A 54 -0.33 15.30 14.59
N SER A 55 0.80 15.36 13.89
CA SER A 55 1.75 16.49 13.97
C SER A 55 2.38 16.88 12.63
N LYS A 56 2.05 16.17 11.56
CA LYS A 56 2.61 16.40 10.21
C LYS A 56 1.42 16.56 9.28
N ASP A 57 1.58 17.39 8.27
CA ASP A 57 0.61 17.52 7.18
C ASP A 57 0.71 16.31 6.26
N VAL A 58 0.18 15.18 6.76
CA VAL A 58 0.13 13.90 6.06
C VAL A 58 -1.25 13.30 6.24
N ASP A 59 -1.86 12.89 5.13
CA ASP A 59 -3.15 12.21 5.12
C ASP A 59 -3.04 10.77 4.68
N LEU A 60 -3.77 9.88 5.35
CA LEU A 60 -3.94 8.49 4.96
C LEU A 60 -5.25 8.32 4.18
N TYR A 61 -5.10 7.82 2.96
CA TYR A 61 -6.15 7.36 2.07
C TYR A 61 -6.17 5.83 2.03
N ARG A 62 -7.37 5.23 2.09
CA ARG A 62 -7.53 3.77 2.10
C ARG A 62 -8.63 3.30 1.16
N GLN A 63 -8.37 2.18 0.49
CA GLN A 63 -9.34 1.38 -0.25
C GLN A 63 -9.05 -0.10 0.07
N GLY A 64 -9.94 -0.75 0.83
CA GLY A 64 -9.69 -2.12 1.30
C GLY A 64 -8.41 -2.22 2.13
N GLN A 65 -7.44 -3.00 1.65
CA GLN A 65 -6.13 -3.20 2.29
C GLN A 65 -5.02 -2.30 1.72
N ILE A 66 -5.33 -1.40 0.78
CA ILE A 66 -4.35 -0.51 0.15
C ILE A 66 -4.29 0.80 0.93
N ASN A 67 -3.09 1.23 1.32
CA ASN A 67 -2.84 2.47 2.03
C ASN A 67 -2.00 3.43 1.18
N PHE A 68 -2.50 4.65 0.95
CA PHE A 68 -1.74 5.74 0.36
C PHE A 68 -1.58 6.89 1.37
N LEU A 69 -0.37 7.43 1.45
CA LEU A 69 -0.10 8.65 2.21
C LEU A 69 0.09 9.81 1.25
N ILE A 70 -0.59 10.94 1.47
CA ILE A 70 -0.25 12.22 0.85
C ILE A 70 0.56 13.02 1.85
N ASN A 71 1.83 13.30 1.55
CA ASN A 71 2.67 14.16 2.36
C ASN A 71 2.75 15.57 1.74
N ARG A 72 2.34 16.58 2.49
CA ARG A 72 2.35 18.00 2.09
C ARG A 72 3.37 18.82 2.87
N GLN A 73 4.27 18.18 3.61
CA GLN A 73 5.26 18.88 4.42
C GLN A 73 6.20 19.70 3.52
N PRO A 74 6.32 21.02 3.74
CA PRO A 74 7.27 21.83 3.01
C PRO A 74 8.69 21.37 3.35
N ARG A 75 9.54 21.19 2.31
CA ARG A 75 10.92 20.67 2.42
C ARG A 75 11.04 19.23 2.94
N SER A 76 10.02 18.39 2.74
CA SER A 76 10.16 16.95 2.92
C SER A 76 11.18 16.38 1.93
N LEU A 77 11.97 15.39 2.35
CA LEU A 77 12.83 14.59 1.47
C LEU A 77 11.95 13.56 0.75
N ALA A 78 11.20 14.01 -0.25
CA ALA A 78 10.52 13.13 -1.19
C ALA A 78 11.02 13.43 -2.60
#